data_AF-A0A962P383-F1
#
_entry.id   AF-A0A962P383-F1
#
_cell.length_a   1.000
_cell.length_b   1.000
_cell.length_c   1.000
_cell.angle_alpha   90.00
_cell.angle_beta   90.00
_cell.angle_gamma   90.00
#
_symmetry.space_group_name_H-M   'P 1'
#
loop_
_entity.id
_entity.type
_entity.pdbx_description
1 polymer ?
#
loop_
_entity_poly.entity_id
_entity_poly.type
_entity_poly.pdbx_seq_one_letter_code
_entity_poly.pdbx_strand_id
1 'polypeptide(L)'
;MPRFIPLCKQSIIQLSRLQSSFLAICLCFSLSVVSHAEEKGAATLFKQYQDRIFQIRIMDIVAEKKSGLGSGFLVSADGLIATNYHVVAKLVEKPSKYRLEYQDVEGKTQKLTLVDIDVINDLALVKAEVLDKKPMLFPEDHPTQGDTIYSIGNPFDIGFTVVPGTYNGIDEKTYYQRIHFSGSINPGMSGGPVLDKDGRVVGINVSSAGDQVSFLVPGSALKILIEQVQKREVPLIDFGQRIRQQLLDNQNKMISEFLAKEWPTQVLGESQVLGEMKPFVKCWGGSSDDKELYKSVSTACRSNESIYLNDRFSSGVISYQFFWLEVGELNNSRFQSYYQSLFRRFEPDNRAYEDDVGNYVCDERFVSDKKGGKDKLVFCARAYQKYAGIYDALYLRGSVDQADKAFVSHFTLAGVDQQNMNAFLKRFMEVVER
;
A
#
# COMPACT_ATOMS: atom_id res chain seq x y z
N MET A 1 9.59 94.70 -39.58
CA MET A 1 9.27 95.59 -38.44
C MET A 1 7.82 96.04 -38.59
N PRO A 2 7.06 96.44 -37.55
CA PRO A 2 6.92 96.07 -36.13
C PRO A 2 5.60 95.25 -35.94
N ARG A 3 5.22 94.62 -34.81
CA ARG A 3 4.89 95.05 -33.44
C ARG A 3 3.51 95.74 -33.28
N PHE A 4 2.81 95.34 -32.19
CA PHE A 4 1.70 95.99 -31.44
C PHE A 4 0.22 95.71 -31.87
N ILE A 5 -0.61 94.94 -31.10
CA ILE A 5 -1.33 95.18 -29.80
C ILE A 5 -2.70 95.91 -30.02
N PRO A 6 -3.81 95.66 -29.28
CA PRO A 6 -4.35 94.43 -28.63
C PRO A 6 -5.92 94.36 -28.62
N LEU A 7 -6.51 93.40 -27.86
CA LEU A 7 -7.77 93.41 -27.04
C LEU A 7 -9.11 93.90 -27.68
N CYS A 8 -10.32 93.37 -27.40
CA CYS A 8 -10.86 92.75 -26.20
C CYS A 8 -12.26 92.11 -26.45
N LYS A 9 -12.52 90.99 -25.77
CA LYS A 9 -13.76 90.48 -25.11
C LYS A 9 -15.14 90.40 -25.81
N GLN A 10 -15.64 89.15 -25.79
CA GLN A 10 -16.95 88.64 -25.28
C GLN A 10 -18.24 89.12 -25.98
N SER A 11 -19.29 88.32 -26.23
CA SER A 11 -19.63 86.89 -26.11
C SER A 11 -21.10 86.74 -26.61
N ILE A 12 -21.56 85.49 -26.80
CA ILE A 12 -22.97 84.99 -26.77
C ILE A 12 -23.77 85.05 -28.11
N ILE A 13 -23.91 83.92 -28.85
CA ILE A 13 -24.99 82.86 -28.83
C ILE A 13 -26.11 83.23 -29.86
N GLN A 14 -26.66 82.41 -30.77
CA GLN A 14 -26.80 80.96 -30.91
C GLN A 14 -27.36 80.57 -32.31
N LEU A 15 -27.35 79.26 -32.61
CA LEU A 15 -28.33 78.45 -33.38
C LEU A 15 -28.36 78.52 -34.92
N SER A 16 -28.05 77.39 -35.58
CA SER A 16 -29.10 76.49 -36.14
C SER A 16 -28.57 75.33 -37.03
N ARG A 17 -29.23 74.16 -36.85
CA ARG A 17 -29.69 73.13 -37.83
C ARG A 17 -28.72 72.30 -38.71
N LEU A 18 -28.84 70.98 -38.51
CA LEU A 18 -29.05 69.87 -39.46
C LEU A 18 -28.36 69.89 -40.85
N GLN A 19 -27.48 68.91 -41.12
CA GLN A 19 -27.65 67.81 -42.10
C GLN A 19 -26.33 67.05 -42.38
N SER A 20 -26.44 65.71 -42.43
CA SER A 20 -25.75 64.76 -43.33
C SER A 20 -24.21 64.70 -43.38
N SER A 21 -23.62 63.54 -43.03
CA SER A 21 -22.95 62.62 -43.99
C SER A 21 -22.19 61.47 -43.30
N PHE A 22 -22.64 60.25 -43.62
CA PHE A 22 -21.86 59.03 -43.90
C PHE A 22 -20.36 58.96 -43.51
N LEU A 23 -20.01 58.01 -42.63
CA LEU A 23 -18.91 57.09 -42.93
C LEU A 23 -19.09 55.74 -42.21
N ALA A 24 -18.84 54.69 -42.99
CA ALA A 24 -19.09 53.29 -42.71
C ALA A 24 -18.33 52.72 -41.51
N ILE A 25 -19.04 51.97 -40.66
CA ILE A 25 -18.44 50.94 -39.80
C ILE A 25 -19.16 49.64 -40.14
N CYS A 26 -18.55 48.86 -41.02
CA CYS A 26 -18.98 47.52 -41.40
C CYS A 26 -18.00 46.49 -40.83
N LEU A 27 -18.58 45.45 -40.22
CA LEU A 27 -18.04 44.12 -39.99
C LEU A 27 -16.75 43.97 -39.15
N CYS A 28 -16.93 43.51 -37.91
CA CYS A 28 -16.25 42.33 -37.36
C CYS A 28 -16.98 41.89 -36.07
N PHE A 29 -18.20 41.36 -36.21
CA PHE A 29 -18.78 40.52 -35.16
C PHE A 29 -18.26 39.10 -35.38
N SER A 30 -17.02 38.85 -34.95
CA SER A 30 -16.54 37.50 -34.73
C SER A 30 -17.34 36.93 -33.55
N LEU A 31 -18.29 36.05 -33.84
CA LEU A 31 -18.87 35.13 -32.86
C LEU A 31 -17.74 34.23 -32.36
N SER A 32 -17.07 34.67 -31.29
CA SER A 32 -16.21 33.81 -30.49
C SER A 32 -17.12 32.79 -29.81
N VAL A 33 -17.32 31.64 -30.45
CA VAL A 33 -17.86 30.47 -29.75
C VAL A 33 -16.79 30.07 -28.76
N VAL A 34 -16.87 30.60 -27.53
CA VAL A 34 -16.02 30.16 -26.44
C VAL A 34 -16.49 28.75 -26.11
N SER A 35 -15.81 27.75 -26.68
CA SER A 35 -15.87 26.37 -26.19
C SER A 35 -15.36 26.38 -24.75
N HIS A 36 -16.27 26.58 -23.80
CA HIS A 36 -16.01 26.23 -22.42
C HIS A 36 -16.02 24.70 -22.37
N ALA A 37 -14.84 24.09 -22.44
CA ALA A 37 -14.67 22.75 -21.93
C ALA A 37 -14.97 22.84 -20.42
N GLU A 38 -16.17 22.48 -20.02
CA GLU A 38 -16.58 22.44 -18.62
C GLU A 38 -15.69 21.40 -17.93
N GLU A 39 -14.75 21.85 -17.10
CA GLU A 39 -14.00 20.97 -16.24
C GLU A 39 -15.01 20.24 -15.34
N LYS A 40 -15.15 18.92 -15.51
CA LYS A 40 -16.07 18.13 -14.68
C LYS A 40 -15.59 18.16 -13.24
N GLY A 41 -16.10 19.11 -12.47
CA GLY A 41 -15.81 19.20 -11.05
C GLY A 41 -16.34 17.98 -10.28
N ALA A 42 -15.84 17.80 -9.05
CA ALA A 42 -16.19 16.69 -8.17
C ALA A 42 -17.71 16.45 -8.02
N ALA A 43 -18.51 17.53 -7.97
CA ALA A 43 -19.96 17.46 -7.86
C ALA A 43 -20.63 16.81 -9.09
N THR A 44 -20.21 17.20 -10.30
CA THR A 44 -20.72 16.62 -11.55
C THR A 44 -20.37 15.14 -11.64
N LEU A 45 -19.13 14.82 -11.26
CA LEU A 45 -18.63 13.45 -11.30
C LEU A 45 -19.36 12.55 -10.30
N PHE A 46 -19.54 13.01 -9.06
CA PHE A 46 -20.36 12.28 -8.08
C PHE A 46 -21.79 12.04 -8.58
N LYS A 47 -22.46 13.10 -9.06
CA LYS A 47 -23.83 13.01 -9.55
C LYS A 47 -23.97 11.98 -10.69
N GLN A 48 -22.97 11.89 -11.55
CA GLN A 48 -22.96 10.99 -12.71
C GLN A 48 -22.70 9.52 -12.34
N TYR A 49 -21.92 9.25 -11.29
CA TYR A 49 -21.41 7.90 -10.98
C TYR A 49 -21.90 7.31 -9.64
N GLN A 50 -22.59 8.09 -8.80
CA GLN A 50 -23.09 7.67 -7.49
C GLN A 50 -23.96 6.41 -7.51
N ASP A 51 -24.68 6.15 -8.61
CA ASP A 51 -25.53 4.97 -8.76
C ASP A 51 -24.74 3.66 -8.91
N ARG A 52 -23.44 3.74 -9.20
CA ARG A 52 -22.53 2.60 -9.41
C ARG A 52 -21.60 2.36 -8.23
N ILE A 53 -21.76 3.12 -7.15
CA ILE A 53 -20.90 3.07 -5.97
C ILE A 53 -21.75 2.55 -4.80
N PHE A 54 -21.17 1.64 -4.04
CA PHE A 54 -21.87 0.92 -2.99
C PHE A 54 -21.04 0.89 -1.71
N GLN A 55 -21.73 0.93 -0.59
CA GLN A 55 -21.11 0.63 0.69
C GLN A 55 -21.13 -0.88 0.86
N ILE A 56 -19.96 -1.47 1.04
CA ILE A 56 -19.81 -2.91 1.25
C ILE A 56 -19.83 -3.17 2.76
N ARG A 57 -20.63 -4.15 3.18
CA ARG A 57 -20.88 -4.45 4.59
C ARG A 57 -20.68 -5.93 4.87
N ILE A 58 -19.86 -6.21 5.87
CA ILE A 58 -19.83 -7.52 6.51
C ILE A 58 -20.79 -7.48 7.68
N MET A 59 -21.78 -8.38 7.66
CA MET A 59 -22.80 -8.51 8.70
C MET A 59 -22.53 -9.78 9.51
N ASP A 60 -22.53 -9.66 10.84
CA ASP A 60 -22.58 -10.83 11.73
C ASP A 60 -24.00 -11.42 11.65
N ILE A 61 -24.10 -12.70 11.30
CA ILE A 61 -25.38 -13.36 11.01
C ILE A 61 -26.25 -13.46 12.26
N VAL A 62 -25.65 -13.69 13.44
CA VAL A 62 -26.41 -13.89 14.67
C VAL A 62 -26.75 -12.54 15.32
N ALA A 63 -25.78 -11.62 15.34
CA ALA A 63 -25.98 -10.31 15.96
C ALA A 63 -26.80 -9.35 15.09
N GLU A 64 -26.93 -9.61 13.78
CA GLU A 64 -27.59 -8.72 12.83
C GLU A 64 -26.99 -7.29 12.85
N LYS A 65 -25.67 -7.21 12.99
CA LYS A 65 -24.90 -5.95 13.08
C LYS A 65 -23.71 -5.95 12.12
N LYS A 66 -23.30 -4.74 11.71
CA LYS A 66 -22.09 -4.52 10.93
C LYS A 66 -20.87 -4.98 11.74
N SER A 67 -20.02 -5.81 11.14
CA SER A 67 -18.73 -6.26 11.69
C SER A 67 -17.54 -5.78 10.86
N GLY A 68 -17.80 -5.24 9.68
CA GLY A 68 -16.82 -4.61 8.80
C GLY A 68 -17.53 -3.76 7.76
N LEU A 69 -16.85 -2.73 7.25
CA LEU A 69 -17.41 -1.85 6.24
C LEU A 69 -16.30 -1.34 5.31
N GLY A 70 -16.68 -1.08 4.07
CA GLY A 70 -15.86 -0.47 3.05
C GLY A 70 -16.73 0.10 1.94
N SER A 71 -16.10 0.40 0.82
CA SER A 71 -16.73 0.88 -0.40
C SER A 71 -16.46 -0.09 -1.55
N GLY A 72 -17.25 0.00 -2.61
CA GLY A 72 -17.08 -0.79 -3.81
C GLY A 72 -17.81 -0.15 -4.98
N PHE A 73 -17.56 -0.64 -6.18
CA PHE A 73 -18.16 -0.08 -7.40
C PHE A 73 -18.41 -1.12 -8.49
N LEU A 74 -19.41 -0.86 -9.34
CA LEU A 74 -19.83 -1.76 -10.41
C LEU A 74 -18.78 -1.82 -11.54
N VAL A 75 -18.30 -3.02 -11.86
CA VAL A 75 -17.31 -3.27 -12.93
C VAL A 75 -17.84 -4.12 -14.08
N SER A 76 -19.03 -4.72 -13.94
CA SER A 76 -19.72 -5.41 -15.03
C SER A 76 -21.24 -5.20 -14.96
N ALA A 77 -21.89 -5.16 -16.13
CA ALA A 77 -23.33 -5.00 -16.26
C ALA A 77 -24.14 -6.14 -15.63
N ASP A 78 -23.51 -7.31 -15.45
CA ASP A 78 -24.14 -8.46 -14.81
C ASP A 78 -24.04 -8.43 -13.27
N GLY A 79 -23.67 -7.29 -12.67
CA GLY A 79 -23.67 -7.10 -11.21
C GLY A 79 -22.34 -7.39 -10.50
N LEU A 80 -21.23 -7.51 -11.24
CA LEU A 80 -19.90 -7.68 -10.64
C LEU A 80 -19.41 -6.35 -10.03
N ILE A 81 -19.02 -6.37 -8.77
CA ILE A 81 -18.57 -5.22 -7.99
C ILE A 81 -17.14 -5.46 -7.51
N ALA A 82 -16.29 -4.45 -7.60
CA ALA A 82 -14.95 -4.46 -7.04
C ALA A 82 -14.91 -3.82 -5.65
N THR A 83 -14.05 -4.34 -4.77
CA THR A 83 -13.74 -3.80 -3.44
C THR A 83 -12.34 -4.27 -3.01
N ASN A 84 -11.91 -4.02 -1.77
CA ASN A 84 -10.66 -4.57 -1.24
C ASN A 84 -10.83 -5.95 -0.61
N TYR A 85 -9.75 -6.73 -0.56
CA TYR A 85 -9.75 -8.02 0.13
C TYR A 85 -9.96 -7.85 1.63
N HIS A 86 -9.29 -6.90 2.29
CA HIS A 86 -9.42 -6.70 3.73
C HIS A 86 -10.86 -6.35 4.16
N VAL A 87 -11.66 -5.75 3.28
CA VAL A 87 -13.08 -5.46 3.53
C VAL A 87 -13.90 -6.74 3.62
N VAL A 88 -13.54 -7.78 2.86
CA VAL A 88 -14.27 -9.05 2.79
C VAL A 88 -13.59 -10.20 3.56
N ALA A 89 -12.39 -10.00 4.10
CA ALA A 89 -11.57 -11.05 4.68
C ALA A 89 -12.28 -11.84 5.79
N LYS A 90 -13.07 -11.18 6.65
CA LYS A 90 -13.86 -11.86 7.70
C LYS A 90 -14.81 -12.92 7.14
N LEU A 91 -15.40 -12.69 5.97
CA LEU A 91 -16.24 -13.69 5.28
C LEU A 91 -15.40 -14.90 4.85
N VAL A 92 -14.20 -14.67 4.33
CA VAL A 92 -13.29 -15.74 3.90
C VAL A 92 -12.84 -16.57 5.10
N GLU A 93 -12.55 -15.93 6.23
CA GLU A 93 -12.10 -16.62 7.43
C GLU A 93 -13.20 -17.42 8.14
N LYS A 94 -14.40 -16.85 8.22
CA LYS A 94 -15.52 -17.40 9.00
C LYS A 94 -16.82 -17.30 8.19
N PRO A 95 -16.95 -18.07 7.09
CA PRO A 95 -18.08 -17.98 6.17
C PRO A 95 -19.42 -18.38 6.81
N SER A 96 -19.40 -19.15 7.90
CA SER A 96 -20.60 -19.52 8.66
C SER A 96 -21.07 -18.45 9.65
N LYS A 97 -20.21 -17.48 9.98
CA LYS A 97 -20.50 -16.40 10.96
C LYS A 97 -20.93 -15.11 10.29
N TYR A 98 -20.42 -14.85 9.08
CA TYR A 98 -20.58 -13.58 8.41
C TYR A 98 -21.29 -13.74 7.06
N ARG A 99 -22.02 -12.71 6.67
CA ARG A 99 -22.55 -12.56 5.31
C ARG A 99 -22.16 -11.20 4.74
N LEU A 100 -22.14 -11.12 3.42
CA LEU A 100 -21.78 -9.90 2.70
C LEU A 100 -23.02 -9.24 2.10
N GLU A 101 -23.11 -7.94 2.25
CA GLU A 101 -24.17 -7.10 1.70
C GLU A 101 -23.59 -5.83 1.09
N TYR A 102 -24.33 -5.22 0.17
CA TYR A 102 -24.09 -3.84 -0.23
C TYR A 102 -25.24 -2.94 0.24
N GLN A 103 -24.97 -1.64 0.38
CA GLN A 103 -25.98 -0.59 0.42
C GLN A 103 -25.69 0.44 -0.68
N ASP A 104 -26.71 0.82 -1.45
CA ASP A 104 -26.57 1.91 -2.43
C ASP A 104 -26.82 3.30 -1.81
N VAL A 105 -26.69 4.35 -2.63
CA VAL A 105 -26.86 5.74 -2.19
C VAL A 105 -28.29 6.10 -1.77
N GLU A 106 -29.28 5.27 -2.14
CA GLU A 106 -30.70 5.41 -1.74
C GLU A 106 -31.00 4.64 -0.45
N GLY A 107 -30.02 3.90 0.08
CA GLY A 107 -30.15 3.13 1.32
C GLY A 107 -30.64 1.70 1.11
N LYS A 108 -30.94 1.28 -0.13
CA LYS A 108 -31.37 -0.09 -0.43
C LYS A 108 -30.22 -1.06 -0.18
N THR A 109 -30.51 -2.16 0.51
CA THR A 109 -29.54 -3.20 0.81
C THR A 109 -29.84 -4.50 0.07
N GLN A 110 -28.77 -5.22 -0.30
CA GLN A 110 -28.88 -6.54 -0.91
C GLN A 110 -27.67 -7.40 -0.59
N LYS A 111 -27.88 -8.72 -0.55
CA LYS A 111 -26.81 -9.70 -0.36
C LYS A 111 -25.86 -9.74 -1.54
N LEU A 112 -24.60 -10.01 -1.24
CA LEU A 112 -23.53 -10.24 -2.19
C LEU A 112 -22.98 -11.65 -2.03
N THR A 113 -22.39 -12.17 -3.10
CA THR A 113 -21.56 -13.38 -3.06
C THR A 113 -20.11 -13.03 -3.42
N LEU A 114 -19.14 -13.68 -2.80
CA LEU A 114 -17.73 -13.49 -3.13
C LEU A 114 -17.38 -14.30 -4.39
N VAL A 115 -16.67 -13.69 -5.34
CA VAL A 115 -16.34 -14.30 -6.65
C VAL A 115 -14.86 -14.64 -6.75
N ASP A 116 -14.00 -13.68 -6.41
CA ASP A 116 -12.55 -13.88 -6.42
C ASP A 116 -11.84 -12.87 -5.51
N ILE A 117 -10.60 -13.16 -5.19
CA ILE A 117 -9.73 -12.35 -4.36
C ILE A 117 -8.31 -12.31 -4.92
N ASP A 118 -7.61 -11.22 -4.63
CA ASP A 118 -6.18 -11.04 -4.81
C ASP A 118 -5.63 -10.41 -3.53
N VAL A 119 -5.00 -11.23 -2.68
CA VAL A 119 -4.43 -10.76 -1.41
C VAL A 119 -3.15 -9.96 -1.61
N ILE A 120 -2.48 -10.11 -2.74
CA ILE A 120 -1.23 -9.39 -3.06
C ILE A 120 -1.53 -7.92 -3.31
N ASN A 121 -2.59 -7.64 -4.10
CA ASN A 121 -3.00 -6.28 -4.42
C ASN A 121 -4.08 -5.72 -3.49
N ASP A 122 -4.59 -6.52 -2.55
CA ASP A 122 -5.71 -6.21 -1.66
C ASP A 122 -7.00 -5.92 -2.45
N LEU A 123 -7.39 -6.84 -3.35
CA LEU A 123 -8.58 -6.71 -4.19
C LEU A 123 -9.53 -7.89 -3.98
N ALA A 124 -10.82 -7.61 -4.12
CA ALA A 124 -11.87 -8.62 -4.16
C ALA A 124 -12.93 -8.26 -5.20
N LEU A 125 -13.49 -9.30 -5.81
CA LEU A 125 -14.64 -9.21 -6.69
C LEU A 125 -15.83 -9.90 -6.01
N VAL A 126 -16.95 -9.20 -5.96
CA VAL A 126 -18.19 -9.64 -5.32
C VAL A 126 -19.35 -9.46 -6.31
N LYS A 127 -20.42 -10.22 -6.15
CA LYS A 127 -21.53 -10.30 -7.10
C LYS A 127 -22.85 -9.96 -6.44
N ALA A 128 -23.52 -8.95 -6.97
CA ALA A 128 -24.92 -8.65 -6.72
C ALA A 128 -25.82 -9.38 -7.73
N GLU A 129 -27.13 -9.38 -7.49
CA GLU A 129 -28.08 -9.61 -8.58
C GLU A 129 -27.92 -8.51 -9.64
N VAL A 130 -28.35 -8.78 -10.88
CA VAL A 130 -28.14 -7.87 -12.02
C VAL A 130 -28.63 -6.47 -11.68
N LEU A 131 -27.69 -5.52 -11.75
CA LEU A 131 -27.94 -4.10 -11.56
C LEU A 131 -28.07 -3.51 -12.96
N ASP A 132 -29.26 -3.02 -13.34
CA ASP A 132 -29.52 -2.38 -14.65
C ASP A 132 -28.81 -1.02 -14.75
N LYS A 133 -27.48 -1.06 -14.74
CA LYS A 133 -26.57 0.08 -14.63
C LYS A 133 -25.32 -0.17 -15.47
N LYS A 134 -24.78 0.90 -16.04
CA LYS A 134 -23.53 0.82 -16.83
C LYS A 134 -22.34 0.61 -15.89
N PRO A 135 -21.44 -0.34 -16.15
CA PRO A 135 -20.23 -0.51 -15.34
C PRO A 135 -19.31 0.71 -15.45
N MET A 136 -18.41 0.85 -14.47
CA MET A 136 -17.31 1.78 -14.57
C MET A 136 -16.29 1.30 -15.60
N LEU A 137 -15.68 2.26 -16.30
CA LEU A 137 -14.66 2.00 -17.31
C LEU A 137 -13.28 2.27 -16.73
N PHE A 138 -12.25 1.75 -17.38
CA PHE A 138 -10.85 1.95 -17.02
C PHE A 138 -10.14 2.68 -18.17
N PRO A 139 -9.14 3.52 -17.88
CA PRO A 139 -8.31 4.10 -18.92
C PRO A 139 -7.39 3.02 -19.54
N GLU A 140 -6.86 3.34 -20.72
CA GLU A 140 -5.81 2.53 -21.36
C GLU A 140 -4.45 2.78 -20.70
N ASP A 141 -4.13 4.06 -20.48
CA ASP A 141 -2.89 4.51 -19.85
C ASP A 141 -3.11 5.08 -18.45
N HIS A 142 -2.03 5.18 -17.68
CA HIS A 142 -2.04 5.91 -16.42
C HIS A 142 -2.20 7.42 -16.65
N PRO A 143 -2.78 8.15 -15.67
CA PRO A 143 -2.76 9.61 -15.68
C PRO A 143 -1.33 10.17 -15.71
N THR A 144 -1.20 11.44 -16.10
CA THR A 144 0.06 12.17 -16.01
C THR A 144 0.27 12.65 -14.58
N GLN A 145 1.52 12.65 -14.11
CA GLN A 145 1.85 13.21 -12.80
C GLN A 145 1.36 14.66 -12.68
N GLY A 146 0.58 14.95 -11.64
CA GLY A 146 -0.09 16.23 -11.42
C GLY A 146 -1.57 16.25 -11.80
N ASP A 147 -2.06 15.26 -12.58
CA ASP A 147 -3.47 15.20 -12.96
C ASP A 147 -4.37 15.08 -11.73
N THR A 148 -5.47 15.84 -11.73
CA THR A 148 -6.49 15.74 -10.69
C THR A 148 -7.27 14.44 -10.85
N ILE A 149 -7.35 13.68 -9.76
CA ILE A 149 -8.15 12.46 -9.64
C ILE A 149 -9.04 12.53 -8.40
N TYR A 150 -10.16 11.82 -8.44
CA TYR A 150 -11.24 11.96 -7.46
C TYR A 150 -11.50 10.63 -6.77
N SER A 151 -11.11 10.54 -5.50
CA SER A 151 -11.42 9.39 -4.65
C SER A 151 -12.86 9.47 -4.17
N ILE A 152 -13.61 8.37 -4.27
CA ILE A 152 -14.98 8.28 -3.78
C ILE A 152 -15.13 7.11 -2.84
N GLY A 153 -15.75 7.33 -1.68
CA GLY A 153 -16.00 6.28 -0.70
C GLY A 153 -16.89 6.76 0.44
N ASN A 154 -17.24 5.87 1.36
CA ASN A 154 -18.09 6.15 2.51
C ASN A 154 -17.25 6.14 3.81
N PRO A 155 -16.54 7.24 4.13
CA PRO A 155 -15.74 7.32 5.35
C PRO A 155 -16.63 7.16 6.58
N PHE A 156 -16.15 6.40 7.58
CA PHE A 156 -16.78 6.26 8.90
C PHE A 156 -18.30 5.97 8.91
N ASP A 157 -18.86 5.40 7.83
CA ASP A 157 -20.30 5.13 7.68
C ASP A 157 -21.20 6.40 7.73
N ILE A 158 -20.65 7.60 7.46
CA ILE A 158 -21.40 8.87 7.53
C ILE A 158 -22.03 9.30 6.21
N GLY A 159 -21.66 8.65 5.09
CA GLY A 159 -22.15 8.99 3.74
C GLY A 159 -21.02 9.07 2.72
N PHE A 160 -21.37 8.98 1.44
CA PHE A 160 -20.36 9.06 0.38
C PHE A 160 -19.74 10.44 0.28
N THR A 161 -18.41 10.46 0.23
CA THR A 161 -17.57 11.65 0.13
C THR A 161 -16.72 11.55 -1.12
N VAL A 162 -16.56 12.68 -1.81
CA VAL A 162 -15.59 12.82 -2.91
C VAL A 162 -14.40 13.63 -2.41
N VAL A 163 -13.21 13.05 -2.50
CA VAL A 163 -11.95 13.67 -2.12
C VAL A 163 -11.12 13.89 -3.38
N PRO A 164 -10.95 15.14 -3.86
CA PRO A 164 -10.01 15.43 -4.92
C PRO A 164 -8.57 15.35 -4.41
N GLY A 165 -7.66 15.01 -5.32
CA GLY A 165 -6.23 15.08 -5.11
C GLY A 165 -5.49 14.89 -6.42
N THR A 166 -4.18 14.77 -6.37
CA THR A 166 -3.31 14.64 -7.55
C THR A 166 -2.77 13.23 -7.67
N TYR A 167 -2.70 12.74 -8.91
CA TYR A 167 -1.90 11.57 -9.26
C TYR A 167 -0.42 11.94 -9.22
N ASN A 168 0.37 11.32 -8.34
CA ASN A 168 1.81 11.62 -8.19
C ASN A 168 2.73 10.54 -8.78
N GLY A 169 2.20 9.68 -9.65
CA GLY A 169 2.95 8.57 -10.25
C GLY A 169 2.79 7.24 -9.50
N ILE A 170 3.41 6.21 -10.08
CA ILE A 170 3.59 4.90 -9.45
C ILE A 170 4.78 5.00 -8.49
N ASP A 171 4.62 4.52 -7.27
CA ASP A 171 5.73 4.45 -6.31
C ASP A 171 6.70 3.33 -6.69
N GLU A 172 7.90 3.71 -7.10
CA GLU A 172 8.99 2.78 -7.43
C GLU A 172 9.69 2.22 -6.19
N LYS A 173 9.32 2.70 -4.99
CA LYS A 173 9.86 2.25 -3.70
C LYS A 173 9.02 1.15 -3.07
N THR A 174 7.95 0.69 -3.72
CA THR A 174 7.18 -0.49 -3.30
C THR A 174 7.39 -1.61 -4.30
N TYR A 175 7.34 -2.85 -3.83
CA TYR A 175 7.43 -4.04 -4.68
C TYR A 175 6.14 -4.23 -5.49
N TYR A 176 4.98 -4.04 -4.85
CA TYR A 176 3.70 -3.98 -5.54
C TYR A 176 3.45 -2.56 -6.01
N GLN A 177 3.01 -2.38 -7.26
CA GLN A 177 2.73 -1.05 -7.78
C GLN A 177 1.63 -0.38 -6.97
N ARG A 178 1.92 0.82 -6.46
CA ARG A 178 0.96 1.69 -5.78
C ARG A 178 0.97 3.06 -6.42
N ILE A 179 -0.20 3.69 -6.56
CA ILE A 179 -0.28 5.07 -6.99
C ILE A 179 -0.12 5.96 -5.77
N HIS A 180 0.77 6.94 -5.82
CA HIS A 180 0.84 7.98 -4.81
C HIS A 180 -0.26 9.02 -5.07
N PHE A 181 -1.16 9.20 -4.09
CA PHE A 181 -2.29 10.12 -4.13
C PHE A 181 -2.20 11.13 -3.00
N SER A 182 -2.39 12.42 -3.31
CA SER A 182 -2.29 13.51 -2.32
C SER A 182 -3.55 13.75 -1.50
N GLY A 183 -4.69 13.17 -1.87
CA GLY A 183 -5.93 13.28 -1.11
C GLY A 183 -5.97 12.33 0.09
N SER A 184 -6.74 12.68 1.12
CA SER A 184 -6.90 11.83 2.30
C SER A 184 -7.86 10.67 2.05
N ILE A 185 -7.44 9.45 2.42
CA ILE A 185 -8.29 8.26 2.39
C ILE A 185 -8.53 7.79 3.82
N ASN A 186 -9.79 7.82 4.23
CA ASN A 186 -10.18 7.47 5.60
C ASN A 186 -10.79 6.06 5.68
N PRO A 187 -10.80 5.44 6.87
CA PRO A 187 -11.51 4.18 7.11
C PRO A 187 -12.94 4.21 6.57
N GLY A 188 -13.30 3.18 5.81
CA GLY A 188 -14.59 3.05 5.10
C GLY A 188 -14.58 3.46 3.64
N MET A 189 -13.56 4.23 3.20
CA MET A 189 -13.35 4.52 1.77
C MET A 189 -12.67 3.37 1.01
N SER A 190 -11.98 2.46 1.72
CA SER A 190 -11.32 1.27 1.17
C SER A 190 -12.22 0.51 0.20
N GLY A 191 -11.70 0.20 -0.98
CA GLY A 191 -12.39 -0.50 -2.05
C GLY A 191 -13.20 0.41 -2.97
N GLY A 192 -13.39 1.68 -2.60
CA GLY A 192 -14.02 2.69 -3.44
C GLY A 192 -13.15 3.09 -4.64
N PRO A 193 -13.75 3.60 -5.73
CA PRO A 193 -13.02 3.96 -6.93
C PRO A 193 -12.30 5.31 -6.76
N VAL A 194 -11.19 5.44 -7.48
CA VAL A 194 -10.57 6.73 -7.79
C VAL A 194 -10.71 6.98 -9.28
N LEU A 195 -11.30 8.12 -9.63
CA LEU A 195 -11.72 8.44 -10.99
C LEU A 195 -10.87 9.56 -11.58
N ASP A 196 -10.52 9.46 -12.87
CA ASP A 196 -10.02 10.61 -13.63
C ASP A 196 -11.17 11.59 -13.97
N LYS A 197 -10.83 12.72 -14.59
CA LYS A 197 -11.80 13.74 -15.05
C LYS A 197 -12.88 13.21 -16.02
N ASP A 198 -12.60 12.11 -16.70
CA ASP A 198 -13.52 11.47 -17.65
C ASP A 198 -14.41 10.42 -16.95
N GLY A 199 -14.14 10.15 -15.66
CA GLY A 199 -14.87 9.20 -14.82
C GLY A 199 -14.43 7.76 -15.01
N ARG A 200 -13.20 7.54 -15.49
CA ARG A 200 -12.59 6.21 -15.62
C ARG A 200 -11.81 5.90 -14.35
N VAL A 201 -11.84 4.63 -13.94
CA VAL A 201 -11.20 4.14 -12.72
C VAL A 201 -9.69 4.03 -12.92
N VAL A 202 -8.95 4.96 -12.33
CA VAL A 202 -7.48 4.97 -12.33
C VAL A 202 -6.89 4.16 -11.18
N GLY A 203 -7.64 4.04 -10.08
CA GLY A 203 -7.18 3.32 -8.90
C GLY A 203 -8.32 2.95 -7.94
N ILE A 204 -7.96 2.21 -6.91
CA ILE A 204 -8.85 1.73 -5.85
C ILE A 204 -8.29 2.21 -4.51
N ASN A 205 -9.15 2.83 -3.71
CA ASN A 205 -8.80 3.32 -2.38
C ASN A 205 -8.33 2.18 -1.49
N VAL A 206 -7.25 2.40 -0.74
CA VAL A 206 -6.84 1.56 0.39
C VAL A 206 -6.59 2.51 1.55
N SER A 207 -7.40 2.42 2.62
CA SER A 207 -7.17 3.29 3.78
C SER A 207 -5.91 2.84 4.53
N SER A 208 -4.89 3.69 4.57
CA SER A 208 -3.80 3.62 5.55
C SER A 208 -4.18 4.44 6.79
N ALA A 209 -3.82 3.98 7.99
CA ALA A 209 -4.14 4.71 9.20
C ALA A 209 -3.15 5.88 9.40
N GLY A 210 -3.65 7.12 9.35
CA GLY A 210 -2.98 8.27 9.97
C GLY A 210 -1.92 9.01 9.15
N ASP A 211 -1.66 8.63 7.91
CA ASP A 211 -0.67 9.30 7.07
C ASP A 211 -1.28 10.44 6.22
N GLN A 212 -0.53 11.53 6.04
CA GLN A 212 -0.87 12.60 5.07
C GLN A 212 -0.64 12.17 3.61
N VAL A 213 -0.18 10.93 3.40
CA VAL A 213 0.13 10.33 2.10
C VAL A 213 -0.73 9.09 1.93
N SER A 214 -1.49 9.05 0.84
CA SER A 214 -2.36 7.92 0.52
C SER A 214 -1.81 7.13 -0.66
N PHE A 215 -1.99 5.81 -0.62
CA PHE A 215 -1.64 4.91 -1.71
C PHE A 215 -2.88 4.22 -2.26
N LEU A 216 -2.95 4.10 -3.60
CA LEU A 216 -4.02 3.41 -4.29
C LEU A 216 -3.51 2.12 -4.92
N VAL A 217 -4.38 1.13 -5.03
CA VAL A 217 -4.17 0.02 -5.97
C VAL A 217 -4.40 0.54 -7.39
N PRO A 218 -3.50 0.35 -8.35
CA PRO A 218 -3.73 0.73 -9.74
C PRO A 218 -4.94 -0.02 -10.35
N GLY A 219 -5.73 0.66 -11.18
CA GLY A 219 -6.84 0.05 -11.89
C GLY A 219 -6.42 -1.13 -12.80
N SER A 220 -5.17 -1.14 -13.27
CA SER A 220 -4.58 -2.24 -14.05
C SER A 220 -4.53 -3.56 -13.28
N ALA A 221 -4.25 -3.54 -11.97
CA ALA A 221 -4.27 -4.74 -11.14
C ALA A 221 -5.69 -5.33 -11.05
N LEU A 222 -6.71 -4.47 -10.92
CA LEU A 222 -8.11 -4.89 -10.92
C LEU A 222 -8.55 -5.45 -12.28
N LYS A 223 -8.10 -4.86 -13.40
CA LYS A 223 -8.36 -5.40 -14.74
C LYS A 223 -7.84 -6.83 -14.87
N ILE A 224 -6.63 -7.11 -14.38
CA ILE A 224 -6.06 -8.47 -14.38
C ILE A 224 -6.96 -9.44 -13.60
N LEU A 225 -7.42 -9.06 -12.40
CA LEU A 225 -8.32 -9.91 -11.60
C LEU A 225 -9.66 -10.17 -12.32
N ILE A 226 -10.25 -9.14 -12.94
CA ILE A 226 -11.48 -9.28 -13.74
C ILE A 226 -11.27 -10.23 -14.91
N GLU A 227 -10.18 -10.09 -15.66
CA GLU A 227 -9.85 -10.98 -16.78
C GLU A 227 -9.64 -12.43 -16.33
N GLN A 228 -9.02 -12.65 -15.17
CA GLN A 228 -8.85 -13.99 -14.60
C GLN A 228 -10.20 -14.65 -14.30
N VAL A 229 -11.16 -13.89 -13.77
CA VAL A 229 -12.53 -14.39 -13.54
C VAL A 229 -13.24 -14.69 -14.85
N GLN A 230 -13.13 -13.83 -15.86
CA GLN A 230 -13.78 -14.02 -17.16
C GLN A 230 -13.26 -15.24 -17.93
N LYS A 231 -11.97 -15.55 -17.78
CA LYS A 231 -11.33 -16.73 -18.41
C LYS A 231 -11.57 -18.01 -17.62
N ARG A 232 -12.13 -17.94 -16.41
CA ARG A 232 -12.31 -19.09 -15.53
C ARG A 232 -13.60 -19.82 -15.88
N GLU A 233 -13.46 -21.10 -16.21
CA GLU A 233 -14.61 -21.96 -16.54
C GLU A 233 -15.42 -22.39 -15.31
N VAL A 234 -14.75 -22.59 -14.17
CA VAL A 234 -15.36 -23.09 -12.94
C VAL A 234 -15.33 -22.03 -11.85
N PRO A 235 -16.45 -21.73 -11.16
CA PRO A 235 -16.46 -20.80 -10.03
C PRO A 235 -15.44 -21.16 -8.95
N LEU A 236 -14.79 -20.16 -8.37
CA LEU A 236 -13.89 -20.37 -7.25
C LEU A 236 -14.69 -20.67 -5.98
N ILE A 237 -14.42 -21.82 -5.37
CA ILE A 237 -15.09 -22.26 -4.14
C ILE A 237 -14.12 -22.34 -2.94
N ASP A 238 -12.84 -22.55 -3.20
CA ASP A 238 -11.80 -22.67 -2.16
C ASP A 238 -10.90 -21.42 -2.15
N PHE A 239 -11.33 -20.42 -1.39
CA PHE A 239 -10.57 -19.19 -1.20
C PHE A 239 -9.27 -19.44 -0.40
N GLY A 240 -9.22 -20.46 0.47
CA GLY A 240 -8.01 -20.80 1.22
C GLY A 240 -6.89 -21.25 0.30
N GLN A 241 -7.19 -22.14 -0.65
CA GLN A 241 -6.23 -22.55 -1.66
C GLN A 241 -5.89 -21.43 -2.65
N ARG A 242 -6.84 -20.54 -2.98
CA ARG A 242 -6.54 -19.34 -3.79
C ARG A 242 -5.49 -18.45 -3.11
N ILE A 243 -5.65 -18.18 -1.82
CA ILE A 243 -4.69 -17.39 -1.02
C ILE A 243 -3.35 -18.09 -0.96
N ARG A 244 -3.34 -19.38 -0.62
CA ARG A 244 -2.11 -20.18 -0.54
C ARG A 244 -1.31 -20.13 -1.84
N GLN A 245 -1.96 -20.28 -2.99
CA GLN A 245 -1.28 -20.22 -4.28
C GLN A 245 -0.69 -18.83 -4.55
N GLN A 246 -1.44 -17.76 -4.27
CA GLN A 246 -0.95 -16.40 -4.41
C GLN A 246 0.27 -16.12 -3.53
N LEU A 247 0.27 -16.58 -2.27
CA LEU A 247 1.40 -16.45 -1.37
C LEU A 247 2.64 -17.19 -1.90
N LEU A 248 2.47 -18.44 -2.35
CA LEU A 248 3.56 -19.25 -2.91
C LEU A 248 4.16 -18.64 -4.18
N ASP A 249 3.33 -18.20 -5.12
CA ASP A 249 3.77 -17.59 -6.37
C ASP A 249 4.50 -16.27 -6.09
N ASN A 250 3.97 -15.47 -5.17
CA ASN A 250 4.54 -14.19 -4.79
C ASN A 250 5.91 -14.34 -4.11
N GLN A 251 6.02 -15.20 -3.09
CA GLN A 251 7.30 -15.40 -2.39
C GLN A 251 8.35 -16.02 -3.31
N ASN A 252 7.96 -16.92 -4.23
CA ASN A 252 8.87 -17.49 -5.22
C ASN A 252 9.47 -16.41 -6.11
N LYS A 253 8.63 -15.51 -6.64
CA LYS A 253 9.07 -14.40 -7.48
C LYS A 253 9.99 -13.46 -6.69
N MET A 254 9.56 -13.01 -5.52
CA MET A 254 10.31 -12.06 -4.70
C MET A 254 11.67 -12.61 -4.27
N ILE A 255 11.72 -13.83 -3.72
CA ILE A 255 12.97 -14.45 -3.26
C ILE A 255 13.91 -14.73 -4.42
N SER A 256 13.41 -15.19 -5.57
CA SER A 256 14.25 -15.38 -6.77
C SER A 256 14.89 -14.07 -7.23
N GLU A 257 14.17 -12.95 -7.19
CA GLU A 257 14.71 -11.63 -7.52
C GLU A 257 15.75 -11.11 -6.52
N PHE A 258 15.64 -11.47 -5.24
CA PHE A 258 16.66 -11.20 -4.25
C PHE A 258 17.92 -12.04 -4.51
N LEU A 259 17.75 -13.35 -4.74
CA LEU A 259 18.87 -14.28 -4.93
C LEU A 259 19.63 -14.06 -6.25
N ALA A 260 18.98 -13.52 -7.27
CA ALA A 260 19.57 -13.30 -8.59
C ALA A 260 20.62 -12.17 -8.65
N LYS A 261 20.73 -11.31 -7.62
CA LYS A 261 21.67 -10.18 -7.59
C LYS A 261 22.61 -10.27 -6.39
N GLU A 262 23.75 -9.60 -6.49
CA GLU A 262 24.63 -9.41 -5.34
C GLU A 262 23.94 -8.59 -4.25
N TRP A 263 24.17 -8.96 -3.00
CA TRP A 263 23.61 -8.28 -1.85
C TRP A 263 24.59 -7.21 -1.39
N PRO A 264 24.21 -5.93 -1.41
CA PRO A 264 25.10 -4.86 -0.97
C PRO A 264 25.43 -5.05 0.49
N THR A 265 26.69 -4.76 0.84
CA THR A 265 27.19 -4.88 2.21
C THR A 265 27.69 -3.55 2.73
N GLN A 266 27.71 -3.42 4.05
CA GLN A 266 28.26 -2.28 4.78
C GLN A 266 29.05 -2.77 6.00
N VAL A 267 29.93 -1.91 6.52
CA VAL A 267 30.69 -2.18 7.74
C VAL A 267 29.84 -1.83 8.96
N LEU A 268 29.85 -2.70 9.96
CA LEU A 268 29.22 -2.48 11.27
C LEU A 268 30.20 -2.95 12.36
N GLY A 269 30.87 -2.02 13.01
CA GLY A 269 31.98 -2.35 13.92
C GLY A 269 33.11 -3.03 13.15
N GLU A 270 33.50 -4.24 13.58
CA GLU A 270 34.49 -5.05 12.87
C GLU A 270 33.87 -6.08 11.90
N SER A 271 32.55 -6.08 11.75
CA SER A 271 31.80 -7.03 10.90
C SER A 271 31.36 -6.42 9.58
N GLN A 272 31.10 -7.28 8.60
CA GLN A 272 30.49 -6.95 7.31
C GLN A 272 29.05 -7.49 7.28
N VAL A 273 28.09 -6.59 7.12
CA VAL A 273 26.65 -6.88 7.22
C VAL A 273 25.91 -6.45 5.96
N LEU A 274 24.67 -6.91 5.78
CA LEU A 274 23.85 -6.47 4.65
C LEU A 274 23.45 -4.99 4.79
N GLY A 275 23.46 -4.28 3.66
CA GLY A 275 22.81 -2.97 3.48
C GLY A 275 21.43 -3.09 2.86
N GLU A 276 20.92 -2.03 2.23
CA GLU A 276 19.62 -2.03 1.53
C GLU A 276 19.66 -2.89 0.26
N MET A 277 19.06 -4.09 0.28
CA MET A 277 19.10 -5.01 -0.85
C MET A 277 18.34 -4.52 -2.09
N LYS A 278 17.27 -3.76 -1.91
CA LYS A 278 16.35 -3.28 -2.96
C LYS A 278 15.73 -1.95 -2.55
N PRO A 279 15.21 -1.15 -3.49
CA PRO A 279 14.53 0.12 -3.19
C PRO A 279 13.36 0.02 -2.20
N PHE A 280 12.68 -1.12 -2.15
CA PHE A 280 11.55 -1.41 -1.26
C PHE A 280 11.94 -2.00 0.10
N VAL A 281 13.23 -2.18 0.34
CA VAL A 281 13.78 -2.50 1.66
C VAL A 281 14.42 -1.25 2.22
N LYS A 282 13.98 -0.83 3.40
CA LYS A 282 14.50 0.37 4.06
C LYS A 282 15.26 0.01 5.31
N CYS A 283 16.43 0.62 5.45
CA CYS A 283 17.29 0.42 6.61
C CYS A 283 17.33 1.67 7.47
N TRP A 284 17.21 1.48 8.78
CA TRP A 284 17.45 2.49 9.80
C TRP A 284 18.53 1.99 10.75
N GLY A 285 19.27 2.90 11.37
CA GLY A 285 20.33 2.53 12.29
C GLY A 285 20.58 3.62 13.30
N GLY A 286 21.36 3.27 14.31
CA GLY A 286 21.74 4.17 15.37
C GLY A 286 22.90 3.60 16.17
N SER A 287 23.51 4.46 16.98
CA SER A 287 24.56 4.10 17.92
C SER A 287 24.25 4.65 19.30
N SER A 288 24.76 4.00 20.34
CA SER A 288 24.70 4.52 21.71
C SER A 288 25.51 5.80 21.86
N ASP A 289 25.09 6.67 22.77
CA ASP A 289 25.84 7.86 23.17
C ASP A 289 27.11 7.49 23.96
N ASP A 290 28.10 8.39 23.96
CA ASP A 290 29.39 8.21 24.65
C ASP A 290 29.30 7.99 26.17
N LYS A 291 28.13 8.27 26.79
CA LYS A 291 27.90 8.15 28.23
C LYS A 291 27.25 6.82 28.65
N GLU A 292 26.98 5.93 27.69
CA GLU A 292 26.41 4.62 28.00
C GLU A 292 27.46 3.62 28.49
N LEU A 293 27.02 2.68 29.33
CA LEU A 293 27.89 1.68 29.96
C LEU A 293 28.51 0.69 28.94
N TYR A 294 28.01 0.65 27.71
CA TYR A 294 28.54 -0.11 26.58
C TYR A 294 28.36 0.71 25.29
N LYS A 295 29.22 0.47 24.30
CA LYS A 295 29.04 1.03 22.96
C LYS A 295 28.22 0.06 22.13
N SER A 296 27.24 0.57 21.40
CA SER A 296 26.47 -0.23 20.46
C SER A 296 26.28 0.53 19.15
N VAL A 297 26.28 -0.22 18.06
CA VAL A 297 25.85 0.24 16.74
C VAL A 297 24.89 -0.81 16.20
N SER A 298 23.76 -0.36 15.68
CA SER A 298 22.76 -1.26 15.12
C SER A 298 22.25 -0.74 13.79
N THR A 299 21.84 -1.68 12.95
CA THR A 299 21.09 -1.38 11.74
C THR A 299 20.01 -2.43 11.56
N ALA A 300 18.80 -1.98 11.26
CA ALA A 300 17.61 -2.78 11.06
C ALA A 300 17.00 -2.41 9.71
N CYS A 301 16.73 -3.42 8.90
CA CYS A 301 16.18 -3.28 7.58
C CYS A 301 14.88 -4.07 7.48
N ARG A 302 13.87 -3.48 6.83
CA ARG A 302 12.56 -4.10 6.66
C ARG A 302 11.98 -3.78 5.28
N SER A 303 11.35 -4.76 4.65
CA SER A 303 10.55 -4.54 3.45
C SER A 303 9.29 -3.76 3.78
N ASN A 304 8.92 -2.79 2.94
CA ASN A 304 7.67 -2.04 3.10
C ASN A 304 6.41 -2.86 2.77
N GLU A 305 6.58 -4.11 2.33
CA GLU A 305 5.49 -4.99 1.95
C GLU A 305 4.88 -5.73 3.14
N SER A 306 3.55 -5.82 3.13
CA SER A 306 2.78 -6.62 4.07
C SER A 306 1.50 -7.07 3.40
N ILE A 307 1.37 -8.37 3.19
CA ILE A 307 0.16 -9.01 2.65
C ILE A 307 -0.80 -9.23 3.80
N TYR A 308 -1.90 -8.48 3.83
CA TYR A 308 -2.96 -8.64 4.82
C TYR A 308 -3.64 -10.00 4.63
N LEU A 309 -3.77 -10.79 5.70
CA LEU A 309 -4.54 -12.03 5.70
C LEU A 309 -5.78 -11.88 6.59
N ASN A 310 -5.62 -11.28 7.78
CA ASN A 310 -6.70 -10.87 8.68
C ASN A 310 -6.26 -9.72 9.61
N ASP A 311 -7.15 -9.28 10.50
CA ASP A 311 -6.94 -8.13 11.42
C ASP A 311 -5.71 -8.27 12.33
N ARG A 312 -5.16 -9.48 12.46
CA ARG A 312 -4.12 -9.85 13.40
C ARG A 312 -2.95 -10.61 12.78
N PHE A 313 -2.97 -10.86 11.47
CA PHE A 313 -2.01 -11.70 10.79
C PHE A 313 -1.73 -11.18 9.38
N SER A 314 -0.44 -11.04 9.06
CA SER A 314 0.04 -10.70 7.74
C SER A 314 1.22 -11.58 7.32
N SER A 315 1.60 -11.44 6.05
CA SER A 315 2.63 -12.25 5.41
C SER A 315 3.47 -11.42 4.44
N GLY A 316 4.54 -12.00 3.87
CA GLY A 316 5.37 -11.36 2.83
C GLY A 316 6.40 -10.35 3.34
N VAL A 317 6.50 -10.16 4.65
CA VAL A 317 7.51 -9.30 5.27
C VAL A 317 8.87 -9.99 5.27
N ILE A 318 9.91 -9.24 4.90
CA ILE A 318 11.31 -9.61 5.07
C ILE A 318 11.97 -8.54 5.94
N SER A 319 12.59 -8.95 7.04
CA SER A 319 13.39 -8.06 7.87
C SER A 319 14.70 -8.69 8.31
N TYR A 320 15.71 -7.87 8.51
CA TYR A 320 17.01 -8.30 9.02
C TYR A 320 17.65 -7.20 9.85
N GLN A 321 18.35 -7.60 10.89
CA GLN A 321 18.91 -6.70 11.89
C GLN A 321 20.29 -7.16 12.33
N PHE A 322 21.16 -6.18 12.57
CA PHE A 322 22.51 -6.41 13.01
C PHE A 322 22.83 -5.52 14.20
N PHE A 323 23.59 -6.06 15.15
CA PHE A 323 24.10 -5.35 16.30
C PHE A 323 25.57 -5.63 16.47
N TRP A 324 26.33 -4.57 16.68
CA TRP A 324 27.69 -4.63 17.17
C TRP A 324 27.73 -3.97 18.54
N LEU A 325 28.26 -4.68 19.54
CA LEU A 325 28.40 -4.19 20.91
C LEU A 325 29.86 -4.29 21.35
N GLU A 326 30.35 -3.28 22.06
CA GLU A 326 31.65 -3.25 22.69
C GLU A 326 31.51 -2.83 24.16
N VAL A 327 32.36 -3.37 25.01
CA VAL A 327 32.46 -2.97 26.41
C VAL A 327 32.88 -1.51 26.51
N GLY A 328 32.09 -0.74 27.25
CA GLY A 328 32.42 0.60 27.71
C GLY A 328 32.89 0.55 29.16
N GLU A 329 32.08 1.08 30.06
CA GLU A 329 32.35 1.10 31.51
C GLU A 329 31.96 -0.21 32.24
N LEU A 330 31.28 -1.15 31.58
CA LEU A 330 30.93 -2.45 32.17
C LEU A 330 32.16 -3.35 32.35
N ASN A 331 32.19 -4.12 33.43
CA ASN A 331 33.08 -5.28 33.50
C ASN A 331 32.55 -6.44 32.64
N ASN A 332 33.44 -7.35 32.24
CA ASN A 332 33.12 -8.46 31.32
C ASN A 332 31.93 -9.30 31.80
N SER A 333 31.82 -9.62 33.09
CA SER A 333 30.70 -10.44 33.60
C SER A 333 29.34 -9.77 33.47
N ARG A 334 29.27 -8.45 33.71
CA ARG A 334 28.05 -7.66 33.53
C ARG A 334 27.70 -7.52 32.05
N PHE A 335 28.70 -7.29 31.19
CA PHE A 335 28.51 -7.26 29.74
C PHE A 335 27.96 -8.58 29.20
N GLN A 336 28.52 -9.71 29.61
CA GLN A 336 28.04 -11.04 29.20
C GLN A 336 26.61 -11.31 29.67
N SER A 337 26.26 -10.91 30.90
CA SER A 337 24.89 -11.06 31.42
C SER A 337 23.90 -10.21 30.62
N TYR A 338 24.30 -8.97 30.27
CA TYR A 338 23.51 -8.08 29.43
C TYR A 338 23.33 -8.65 28.01
N TYR A 339 24.42 -9.07 27.37
CA TYR A 339 24.42 -9.66 26.04
C TYR A 339 23.54 -10.91 25.97
N GLN A 340 23.64 -11.83 26.94
CA GLN A 340 22.77 -13.00 27.01
C GLN A 340 21.29 -12.63 27.14
N SER A 341 20.98 -11.56 27.88
CA SER A 341 19.61 -11.05 27.99
C SER A 341 19.12 -10.42 26.69
N LEU A 342 19.97 -9.70 25.96
CA LEU A 342 19.66 -9.14 24.63
C LEU A 342 19.41 -10.28 23.63
N PHE A 343 20.30 -11.27 23.58
CA PHE A 343 20.20 -12.41 22.67
C PHE A 343 18.90 -13.21 22.86
N ARG A 344 18.39 -13.32 24.10
CA ARG A 344 17.13 -14.00 24.40
C ARG A 344 15.87 -13.21 24.03
N ARG A 345 15.99 -11.90 23.79
CA ARG A 345 14.86 -11.00 23.50
C ARG A 345 14.56 -10.86 22.00
N PHE A 346 15.35 -11.50 21.13
CA PHE A 346 15.07 -11.50 19.70
C PHE A 346 13.80 -12.29 19.42
N GLU A 347 12.81 -11.58 18.89
CA GLU A 347 11.53 -12.14 18.50
C GLU A 347 11.31 -11.94 16.99
N PRO A 348 10.51 -12.81 16.37
CA PRO A 348 10.06 -12.61 15.00
C PRO A 348 9.28 -11.30 14.85
N ASP A 349 9.53 -10.60 13.76
CA ASP A 349 8.93 -9.30 13.44
C ASP A 349 7.51 -9.43 12.82
N ASN A 350 6.89 -10.61 12.96
CA ASN A 350 5.54 -10.92 12.47
C ASN A 350 4.58 -11.23 13.63
N ARG A 351 3.50 -10.46 13.72
CA ARG A 351 2.40 -10.72 14.66
C ARG A 351 1.51 -11.80 14.08
N ALA A 352 1.41 -12.93 14.78
CA ALA A 352 0.53 -14.03 14.44
C ALA A 352 0.08 -14.72 15.73
N TYR A 353 -1.10 -15.32 15.72
CA TYR A 353 -1.70 -15.95 16.89
C TYR A 353 -1.83 -17.47 16.71
N GLU A 354 -2.21 -18.15 17.79
CA GLU A 354 -2.34 -19.62 17.83
C GLU A 354 -3.39 -20.18 16.85
N ASP A 355 -4.25 -19.35 16.26
CA ASP A 355 -5.20 -19.76 15.21
C ASP A 355 -4.65 -19.58 13.78
N ASP A 356 -3.54 -18.86 13.63
CA ASP A 356 -2.93 -18.53 12.34
C ASP A 356 -1.69 -19.40 12.05
N VAL A 357 -0.88 -19.67 13.09
CA VAL A 357 0.42 -20.34 12.97
C VAL A 357 0.63 -21.39 14.06
N GLY A 358 1.47 -22.39 13.78
CA GLY A 358 1.94 -23.35 14.78
C GLY A 358 3.06 -22.81 15.67
N ASN A 359 3.58 -23.68 16.54
CA ASN A 359 4.74 -23.38 17.35
C ASN A 359 6.03 -23.33 16.52
N TYR A 360 7.01 -22.55 16.98
CA TYR A 360 8.35 -22.60 16.41
C TYR A 360 9.03 -23.94 16.71
N VAL A 361 9.62 -24.52 15.67
CA VAL A 361 10.55 -25.64 15.76
C VAL A 361 11.94 -25.09 15.45
N CYS A 362 12.84 -25.17 16.43
CA CYS A 362 14.16 -24.55 16.36
C CYS A 362 15.28 -25.59 16.30
N ASP A 363 16.28 -25.34 15.46
CA ASP A 363 17.58 -25.98 15.46
C ASP A 363 18.62 -25.01 16.02
N GLU A 364 19.42 -25.48 16.99
CA GLU A 364 20.47 -24.69 17.62
C GLU A 364 21.83 -25.37 17.47
N ARG A 365 22.84 -24.62 17.05
CA ARG A 365 24.20 -25.15 16.86
C ARG A 365 25.26 -24.09 17.11
N PHE A 366 26.46 -24.55 17.45
CA PHE A 366 27.65 -23.71 17.46
C PHE A 366 28.40 -23.85 16.14
N VAL A 367 28.84 -22.72 15.60
CA VAL A 367 29.61 -22.66 14.35
C VAL A 367 30.88 -21.84 14.55
N SER A 368 31.91 -22.16 13.77
CA SER A 368 33.12 -21.33 13.71
C SER A 368 33.06 -20.41 12.51
N ASP A 369 33.39 -19.13 12.71
CA ASP A 369 33.56 -18.18 11.61
C ASP A 369 34.91 -18.40 10.88
N LYS A 370 35.10 -17.73 9.75
CA LYS A 370 36.32 -17.84 8.93
C LYS A 370 37.58 -17.33 9.64
N LYS A 371 37.43 -16.48 10.66
CA LYS A 371 38.51 -15.91 11.47
C LYS A 371 38.79 -16.74 12.74
N GLY A 372 38.12 -17.89 12.90
CA GLY A 372 38.28 -18.80 14.03
C GLY A 372 37.44 -18.45 15.25
N GLY A 373 36.56 -17.44 15.16
CA GLY A 373 35.62 -17.09 16.19
C GLY A 373 34.49 -18.12 16.33
N LYS A 374 33.81 -18.15 17.47
CA LYS A 374 32.67 -19.05 17.72
C LYS A 374 31.38 -18.28 17.88
N ASP A 375 30.35 -18.74 17.19
CA ASP A 375 29.00 -18.19 17.26
C ASP A 375 27.99 -19.27 17.63
N LYS A 376 26.94 -18.87 18.34
CA LYS A 376 25.71 -19.64 18.50
C LYS A 376 24.74 -19.24 17.40
N LEU A 377 24.17 -20.23 16.72
CA LEU A 377 23.20 -20.06 15.65
C LEU A 377 21.90 -20.76 16.07
N VAL A 378 20.79 -20.04 15.94
CA VAL A 378 19.43 -20.51 16.18
C VAL A 378 18.63 -20.27 14.90
N PHE A 379 18.03 -21.33 14.37
CA PHE A 379 17.13 -21.24 13.23
C PHE A 379 15.81 -21.87 13.59
N CYS A 380 14.73 -21.10 13.53
CA CYS A 380 13.39 -21.56 13.85
C CYS A 380 12.47 -21.38 12.65
N ALA A 381 11.54 -22.33 12.47
CA ALA A 381 10.44 -22.18 11.54
C ALA A 381 9.11 -22.52 12.23
N ARG A 382 8.04 -21.82 11.85
CA ARG A 382 6.66 -22.16 12.25
C ARG A 382 5.76 -22.23 11.02
N ALA A 383 4.89 -23.23 10.96
CA ALA A 383 3.99 -23.43 9.83
C ALA A 383 2.72 -22.56 9.94
N TYR A 384 2.21 -22.11 8.79
CA TYR A 384 0.88 -21.50 8.70
C TYR A 384 -0.18 -22.61 8.81
N GLN A 385 -1.18 -22.43 9.67
CA GLN A 385 -2.18 -23.49 9.92
C GLN A 385 -3.14 -23.65 8.74
N LYS A 386 -3.61 -22.54 8.17
CA LYS A 386 -4.59 -22.53 7.06
C LYS A 386 -3.94 -22.73 5.68
N TYR A 387 -2.63 -22.49 5.56
CA TYR A 387 -1.94 -22.43 4.27
C TYR A 387 -0.74 -23.38 4.26
N ALA A 388 -1.00 -24.65 3.93
CA ALA A 388 -0.01 -25.72 4.02
C ALA A 388 1.28 -25.45 3.22
N GLY A 389 2.43 -25.76 3.80
CA GLY A 389 3.75 -25.59 3.16
C GLY A 389 4.26 -24.14 3.13
N ILE A 390 3.60 -23.23 3.85
CA ILE A 390 4.04 -21.85 4.05
C ILE A 390 4.49 -21.69 5.51
N TYR A 391 5.60 -20.99 5.71
CA TYR A 391 6.25 -20.85 7.01
C TYR A 391 6.67 -19.41 7.28
N ASP A 392 6.70 -19.04 8.55
CA ASP A 392 7.59 -17.99 9.02
C ASP A 392 8.94 -18.62 9.40
N ALA A 393 10.03 -17.94 9.04
CA ALA A 393 11.38 -18.31 9.40
C ALA A 393 12.03 -17.22 10.25
N LEU A 394 12.75 -17.65 11.29
CA LEU A 394 13.51 -16.81 12.19
C LEU A 394 14.95 -17.35 12.21
N TYR A 395 15.91 -16.47 11.99
CA TYR A 395 17.32 -16.78 12.14
C TYR A 395 17.94 -15.81 13.12
N LEU A 396 18.78 -16.34 14.00
CA LEU A 396 19.57 -15.56 14.95
C LEU A 396 20.96 -16.18 15.08
N ARG A 397 22.00 -15.36 14.91
CA ARG A 397 23.39 -15.72 15.13
C ARG A 397 24.04 -14.69 16.04
N GLY A 398 24.74 -15.18 17.07
CA GLY A 398 25.44 -14.32 18.03
C GLY A 398 26.79 -14.89 18.44
N SER A 399 27.79 -14.02 18.56
CA SER A 399 29.13 -14.38 19.04
C SER A 399 29.15 -14.87 20.49
N VAL A 400 29.99 -15.86 20.81
CA VAL A 400 30.07 -16.44 22.18
C VAL A 400 31.50 -16.56 22.74
N ASP A 401 32.48 -16.05 22.00
CA ASP A 401 33.90 -16.27 22.22
C ASP A 401 34.69 -15.03 22.65
N GLN A 402 34.05 -13.86 22.65
CA GLN A 402 34.67 -12.60 23.03
C GLN A 402 34.03 -12.04 24.29
N ALA A 403 34.88 -11.60 25.22
CA ALA A 403 34.46 -11.14 26.54
C ALA A 403 34.04 -9.66 26.54
N ASP A 404 34.57 -8.90 25.60
CA ASP A 404 34.57 -7.44 25.51
C ASP A 404 33.84 -6.89 24.28
N LYS A 405 33.42 -7.74 23.36
CA LYS A 405 32.61 -7.37 22.20
C LYS A 405 31.66 -8.49 21.80
N ALA A 406 30.57 -8.11 21.14
CA ALA A 406 29.58 -9.04 20.65
C ALA A 406 29.00 -8.59 19.30
N PHE A 407 28.77 -9.56 18.42
CA PHE A 407 28.06 -9.38 17.16
C PHE A 407 26.78 -10.21 17.17
N VAL A 408 25.68 -9.62 16.73
CA VAL A 408 24.40 -10.30 16.50
C VAL A 408 23.92 -10.03 15.09
N SER A 409 23.47 -11.07 14.41
CA SER A 409 22.75 -10.99 13.14
C SER A 409 21.44 -11.76 13.24
N HIS A 410 20.37 -11.16 12.76
CA HIS A 410 19.01 -11.68 12.84
C HIS A 410 18.30 -11.45 11.52
N PHE A 411 17.46 -12.40 11.09
CA PHE A 411 16.46 -12.11 10.06
C PHE A 411 15.13 -12.81 10.35
N THR A 412 14.06 -12.25 9.81
CA THR A 412 12.73 -12.83 9.78
C THR A 412 12.21 -12.85 8.35
N LEU A 413 11.70 -13.99 7.90
CA LEU A 413 10.95 -14.13 6.65
C LEU A 413 9.53 -14.55 7.00
N ALA A 414 8.54 -13.83 6.50
CA ALA A 414 7.14 -14.18 6.71
C ALA A 414 6.52 -14.75 5.43
N GLY A 415 5.93 -15.95 5.53
CA GLY A 415 5.19 -16.57 4.44
C GLY A 415 6.01 -17.14 3.29
N VAL A 416 7.10 -17.84 3.59
CA VAL A 416 7.97 -18.48 2.60
C VAL A 416 7.78 -20.00 2.58
N ASP A 417 8.06 -20.63 1.45
CA ASP A 417 8.18 -22.08 1.42
C ASP A 417 9.55 -22.55 1.96
N GLN A 418 9.68 -23.86 2.20
CA GLN A 418 10.89 -24.43 2.76
C GLN A 418 12.12 -24.27 1.84
N GLN A 419 11.94 -24.29 0.52
CA GLN A 419 13.04 -24.19 -0.44
C GLN A 419 13.64 -22.78 -0.43
N ASN A 420 12.79 -21.76 -0.52
CA ASN A 420 13.20 -20.36 -0.51
C ASN A 420 13.73 -19.93 0.85
N MET A 421 13.14 -20.42 1.92
CA MET A 421 13.67 -20.25 3.27
C MET A 421 15.13 -20.73 3.38
N ASN A 422 15.41 -21.96 2.91
CA ASN A 422 16.76 -22.52 2.95
C ASN A 422 17.73 -21.79 2.00
N ALA A 423 17.26 -21.39 0.82
CA ALA A 423 18.08 -20.66 -0.15
C ALA A 423 18.47 -19.27 0.39
N PHE A 424 17.53 -18.54 0.99
CA PHE A 424 17.78 -17.26 1.63
C PHE A 424 18.73 -17.40 2.82
N LEU A 425 18.51 -18.38 3.70
CA LEU A 425 19.39 -18.66 4.84
C LEU A 425 20.84 -18.92 4.38
N LYS A 426 21.01 -19.78 3.37
CA LYS A 426 22.34 -20.09 2.83
C LYS A 426 23.03 -18.82 2.34
N ARG A 427 22.34 -18.02 1.51
CA ARG A 427 22.89 -16.79 0.96
C ARG A 427 23.20 -15.75 2.05
N PHE A 428 22.34 -15.62 3.06
CA PHE A 428 22.55 -14.72 4.19
C PHE A 428 23.82 -15.08 4.98
N MET A 429 24.04 -16.36 5.26
CA MET A 429 25.26 -16.81 5.93
C MET A 429 26.54 -16.64 5.10
N GLU A 430 26.44 -16.66 3.76
CA GLU A 430 27.57 -16.40 2.87
C GLU A 430 27.97 -14.92 2.85
N VAL A 431 27.00 -14.01 2.99
CA VAL A 431 27.21 -12.56 2.86
C VAL A 431 27.57 -11.90 4.20
N VAL A 432 26.96 -12.36 5.31
CA VAL A 432 27.20 -11.80 6.64
C VAL A 432 28.44 -12.42 7.25
N GLU A 433 29.50 -11.63 7.32
CA GLU A 433 30.79 -12.03 7.87
C GLU A 433 31.13 -11.22 9.12
N ARG A 434 31.69 -11.93 10.09
CA ARG A 434 32.26 -11.35 11.31
C ARG A 434 33.75 -11.16 11.12
#